data_AF-A0A523AZH4-F1
#
_entry.id   AF-A0A523AZH4-F1
#
_cell.length_a   1.000
_cell.length_b   1.000
_cell.length_c   1.000
_cell.angle_alpha   90.00
_cell.angle_beta   90.00
_cell.angle_gamma   90.00
#
_symmetry.space_group_name_H-M   'P 1'
#
loop_
_entity.id
_entity.type
_entity.pdbx_description
1 polymer ?
#
loop_
_entity_poly.entity_id
_entity_poly.type
_entity_poly.pdbx_seq_one_letter_code
_entity_poly.pdbx_strand_id
1 'polypeptide(L)'
;MISLTWSYRETRLLVKADTHEVAKAAVHAAFRARREIERFMITHPEFRYSLEPLSFPGEKLPRVVELMVRAGEAAGVGPFASVAGAIAQLALEGAKEAGGINVVVENGGDIALDGRRRFLVGIFAGDHPLSGRIALALGPGELPAGV
;
A
#
# COMPACT_ATOMS: atom_id res chain seq x y z
N MET A 1 -10.14 -9.46 13.76
CA MET A 1 -9.61 -8.16 13.31
C MET A 1 -10.76 -7.19 13.24
N ILE A 2 -10.59 -6.00 13.80
CA ILE A 2 -11.50 -4.87 13.58
C ILE A 2 -11.37 -4.35 12.15
N SER A 3 -12.24 -3.46 11.72
CA SER A 3 -12.16 -2.79 10.42
C SER A 3 -12.29 -1.29 10.59
N LEU A 4 -11.40 -0.53 9.95
CA LEU A 4 -11.38 0.93 9.93
C LEU A 4 -11.26 1.38 8.48
N THR A 5 -12.18 2.24 8.05
CA THR A 5 -12.08 2.92 6.75
C THR A 5 -11.58 4.34 6.95
N TRP A 6 -10.72 4.80 6.06
CA TRP A 6 -10.21 6.17 6.08
C TRP A 6 -10.02 6.68 4.65
N SER A 7 -10.18 8.00 4.44
CA SER A 7 -9.95 8.62 3.14
C SER A 7 -9.31 9.99 3.27
N TYR A 8 -8.42 10.31 2.34
CA TYR A 8 -7.85 11.65 2.14
C TYR A 8 -7.56 11.86 0.66
N ARG A 9 -8.24 12.86 0.07
CA ARG A 9 -8.26 13.08 -1.38
C ARG A 9 -8.60 11.78 -2.12
N GLU A 10 -7.74 11.32 -3.03
CA GLU A 10 -7.91 10.10 -3.82
C GLU A 10 -7.47 8.82 -3.08
N THR A 11 -6.81 8.93 -1.92
CA THR A 11 -6.44 7.76 -1.11
C THR A 11 -7.62 7.31 -0.27
N ARG A 12 -8.03 6.05 -0.43
CA ARG A 12 -9.11 5.43 0.35
C ARG A 12 -8.64 4.08 0.86
N LEU A 13 -8.54 3.97 2.18
CA LEU A 13 -8.06 2.78 2.85
C LEU A 13 -9.19 2.02 3.51
N LEU A 14 -9.10 0.69 3.42
CA LEU A 14 -9.71 -0.24 4.36
C LEU A 14 -8.58 -0.93 5.14
N VAL A 15 -8.55 -0.71 6.45
CA VAL A 15 -7.58 -1.35 7.35
C VAL A 15 -8.29 -2.37 8.20
N LYS A 16 -7.79 -3.61 8.21
CA LYS A 16 -8.15 -4.62 9.19
C LYS A 16 -6.96 -4.89 10.10
N ALA A 17 -7.16 -4.80 11.41
CA ALA A 17 -6.08 -4.98 12.39
C ALA A 17 -6.60 -5.65 13.67
N ASP A 18 -5.69 -6.07 14.55
CA ASP A 18 -6.06 -6.67 15.83
C ASP A 18 -6.74 -5.66 16.77
N THR A 19 -6.31 -4.39 16.78
CA THR A 19 -6.82 -3.33 17.65
C THR A 19 -7.07 -2.01 16.90
N HIS A 20 -7.82 -1.09 17.53
CA HIS A 20 -8.08 0.24 16.98
C HIS A 20 -6.80 1.11 16.93
N GLU A 21 -5.92 0.96 17.91
CA GLU A 21 -4.66 1.68 18.01
C GLU A 21 -3.74 1.32 16.84
N VAL A 22 -3.64 0.03 16.53
CA VAL A 22 -2.88 -0.47 15.38
C VAL A 22 -3.48 0.03 14.06
N ALA A 23 -4.81 -0.01 13.91
CA ALA A 23 -5.46 0.50 12.70
C ALA A 23 -5.24 2.02 12.51
N LYS A 24 -5.27 2.80 13.60
CA LYS A 24 -4.97 4.24 13.56
C LYS A 24 -3.50 4.51 13.21
N ALA A 25 -2.56 3.71 13.72
CA ALA A 25 -1.16 3.81 13.35
C ALA A 25 -0.94 3.59 11.85
N ALA A 26 -1.64 2.61 11.26
CA ALA A 26 -1.63 2.37 9.82
C ALA A 26 -2.09 3.60 9.04
N VAL A 27 -3.25 4.16 9.42
CA VAL A 27 -3.81 5.36 8.81
C VAL A 27 -2.85 6.56 8.92
N HIS A 28 -2.22 6.76 10.08
CA HIS A 28 -1.25 7.84 10.27
C HIS A 28 -0.03 7.68 9.35
N ALA A 29 0.50 6.46 9.20
CA ALA A 29 1.62 6.20 8.31
C ALA A 29 1.23 6.44 6.84
N ALA A 30 0.05 5.99 6.42
CA ALA A 30 -0.46 6.24 5.07
C ALA A 30 -0.65 7.72 4.77
N PHE A 31 -1.19 8.48 5.74
CA PHE A 31 -1.36 9.92 5.62
C PHE A 31 -0.02 10.64 5.48
N ARG A 32 1.00 10.25 6.25
CA ARG A 32 2.36 10.79 6.09
C ARG A 32 2.92 10.50 4.70
N ALA A 33 2.81 9.25 4.23
CA ALA A 33 3.26 8.85 2.90
C ALA A 33 2.59 9.69 1.79
N ARG A 34 1.27 9.86 1.85
CA ARG A 34 0.53 10.70 0.88
C ARG A 34 1.04 12.15 0.88
N ARG A 35 1.29 12.72 2.06
CA ARG A 35 1.80 14.10 2.21
C ARG A 35 3.23 14.25 1.70
N GLU A 36 4.07 13.22 1.85
CA GLU A 36 5.43 13.19 1.30
C GLU A 36 5.41 13.15 -0.22
N ILE A 37 4.55 12.33 -0.83
CA ILE A 37 4.35 12.31 -2.30
C ILE A 37 3.89 13.68 -2.80
N GLU A 38 2.88 14.28 -2.15
CA GLU A 38 2.38 15.61 -2.51
C GLU A 38 3.47 16.68 -2.46
N ARG A 39 4.34 16.65 -1.45
CA ARG A 39 5.46 17.59 -1.32
C ARG A 39 6.53 17.34 -2.39
N PHE A 40 6.88 16.09 -2.65
CA PHE A 40 7.90 15.73 -3.62
C PHE A 40 7.52 16.17 -5.04
N MET A 41 6.25 16.02 -5.42
CA MET A 41 5.74 16.45 -6.73
C MET A 41 5.77 17.97 -6.96
N ILE A 42 5.93 18.80 -5.92
CA ILE A 42 6.05 20.25 -6.07
C ILE A 42 7.36 20.62 -6.77
N THR A 43 8.44 19.92 -6.43
CA THR A 43 9.78 20.18 -7.00
C THR A 43 10.11 19.22 -8.15
N HIS A 44 9.40 18.09 -8.25
CA HIS A 44 9.58 17.06 -9.28
C HIS A 44 8.26 16.75 -9.99
N PRO A 45 7.70 17.68 -10.78
CA PRO A 45 6.41 17.49 -11.44
C PRO A 45 6.39 16.28 -12.40
N GLU A 46 7.52 15.94 -13.01
CA GLU A 46 7.70 14.77 -13.88
C GLU A 46 7.41 13.44 -13.17
N PHE A 47 7.62 13.39 -11.85
CA PHE A 47 7.34 12.21 -11.02
C PHE A 47 5.89 11.72 -11.13
N ARG A 48 4.96 12.65 -11.35
CA ARG A 48 3.52 12.35 -11.46
C ARG A 48 3.14 11.75 -12.82
N TYR A 49 3.83 12.13 -13.89
CA TYR A 49 3.36 11.93 -15.25
C TYR A 49 4.24 11.00 -16.08
N SER A 50 5.46 10.70 -15.63
CA SER A 50 6.32 9.77 -16.35
C SER A 50 5.65 8.41 -16.50
N LEU A 51 5.73 7.86 -17.72
CA LEU A 51 5.34 6.48 -18.03
C LEU A 51 6.55 5.54 -18.04
N GLU A 52 7.76 6.09 -17.97
CA GLU A 52 9.04 5.38 -17.95
C GLU A 52 9.70 5.52 -16.58
N PRO A 53 10.60 4.58 -16.20
CA PRO A 53 11.37 4.69 -14.97
C PRO A 53 12.09 6.04 -14.83
N LEU A 54 12.15 6.54 -13.60
CA LEU A 54 12.86 7.78 -13.25
C LEU A 54 14.01 7.46 -12.31
N SER A 55 15.09 8.24 -12.38
CA SER A 55 16.25 8.13 -11.49
C SER A 55 16.60 9.50 -10.92
N PHE A 56 16.93 9.54 -9.64
CA PHE A 56 17.26 10.75 -8.88
C PHE A 56 18.64 10.60 -8.21
N PRO A 57 19.73 10.52 -9.00
CA PRO A 57 21.06 10.22 -8.48
C PRO A 57 21.54 11.32 -7.52
N GLY A 58 21.98 10.91 -6.34
CA GLY A 58 22.49 11.81 -5.30
C GLY A 58 21.43 12.51 -4.47
N GLU A 59 20.14 12.31 -4.75
CA GLU A 59 19.06 12.86 -3.95
C GLU A 59 18.65 11.94 -2.80
N LYS A 60 18.34 12.54 -1.64
CA LYS A 60 17.75 11.81 -0.51
C LYS A 60 16.23 11.79 -0.66
N LEU A 61 15.70 10.70 -1.21
CA LEU A 61 14.27 10.54 -1.44
C LEU A 61 13.51 10.25 -0.13
N PRO A 62 12.29 10.80 0.05
CA PRO A 62 11.35 10.28 1.06
C PRO A 62 11.11 8.79 0.85
N ARG A 63 10.88 8.04 1.93
CA ARG A 63 10.79 6.58 1.87
C ARG A 63 9.75 6.08 0.87
N VAL A 64 8.57 6.72 0.83
CA VAL A 64 7.52 6.38 -0.12
C VAL A 64 7.94 6.60 -1.58
N VAL A 65 8.71 7.65 -1.84
CA VAL A 65 9.21 7.98 -3.19
C VAL A 65 10.27 6.97 -3.60
N GLU A 66 11.18 6.60 -2.69
CA GLU A 66 12.18 5.56 -2.91
C GLU A 66 11.51 4.21 -3.29
N LEU A 67 10.49 3.79 -2.55
CA LEU A 67 9.73 2.57 -2.85
C LEU A 67 9.10 2.63 -4.25
N MET A 68 8.48 3.76 -4.59
CA MET A 68 7.84 3.96 -5.89
C MET A 68 8.85 3.95 -7.05
N VAL A 69 9.99 4.62 -6.89
CA VAL A 69 11.06 4.63 -7.90
C VAL A 69 11.58 3.22 -8.15
N ARG A 70 11.87 2.47 -7.08
CA ARG A 70 12.38 1.10 -7.19
C ARG A 70 11.37 0.16 -7.84
N ALA A 71 10.08 0.30 -7.50
CA ALA A 71 9.01 -0.50 -8.11
C ALA A 71 8.85 -0.18 -9.61
N GLY A 72 8.86 1.12 -9.96
CA GLY A 72 8.82 1.56 -11.35
C GLY A 72 10.01 1.04 -12.16
N GLU A 73 11.22 1.14 -11.62
CA GLU A 73 12.44 0.61 -12.24
C GLU A 73 12.35 -0.90 -12.48
N ALA A 74 11.94 -1.68 -11.47
CA ALA A 74 11.83 -3.13 -11.58
C ALA A 74 10.79 -3.59 -12.61
N ALA A 75 9.71 -2.82 -12.79
CA ALA A 75 8.63 -3.13 -13.71
C ALA A 75 8.75 -2.43 -15.08
N GLY A 76 9.74 -1.55 -15.27
CA GLY A 76 9.91 -0.80 -16.51
C GLY A 76 8.82 0.25 -16.77
N VAL A 77 8.26 0.84 -15.70
CA VAL A 77 7.18 1.83 -15.77
C VAL A 77 7.48 3.05 -14.90
N GLY A 78 6.69 4.12 -15.05
CA GLY A 78 6.78 5.30 -14.21
C GLY A 78 6.49 5.03 -12.72
N PRO A 79 7.17 5.72 -11.78
CA PRO A 79 7.00 5.48 -10.33
C PRO A 79 5.56 5.62 -9.82
N PHE A 80 4.76 6.47 -10.45
CA PHE A 80 3.38 6.71 -10.01
C PHE A 80 2.46 5.50 -10.21
N ALA A 81 2.84 4.53 -11.06
CA ALA A 81 2.10 3.29 -11.26
C ALA A 81 1.99 2.44 -9.98
N SER A 82 2.92 2.59 -9.03
CA SER A 82 2.93 1.83 -7.78
C SER A 82 2.46 2.64 -6.57
N VAL A 83 1.81 3.80 -6.78
CA VAL A 83 1.48 4.76 -5.69
C VAL A 83 0.57 4.15 -4.62
N ALA A 84 -0.44 3.38 -5.02
CA ALA A 84 -1.41 2.84 -4.08
C ALA A 84 -0.80 1.73 -3.22
N GLY A 85 -0.08 0.79 -3.83
CA GLY A 85 0.67 -0.26 -3.16
C GLY A 85 1.78 0.26 -2.25
N ALA A 86 2.54 1.28 -2.67
CA ALA A 86 3.57 1.89 -1.81
C ALA A 86 2.98 2.53 -0.54
N ILE A 87 1.82 3.20 -0.66
CA ILE A 87 1.09 3.74 0.50
C ILE A 87 0.56 2.61 1.38
N ALA A 88 0.00 1.55 0.80
CA ALA A 88 -0.51 0.40 1.55
C ALA A 88 0.62 -0.31 2.32
N GLN A 89 1.79 -0.48 1.70
CA GLN A 89 2.96 -1.06 2.36
C GLN A 89 3.42 -0.22 3.56
N LEU A 90 3.56 1.10 3.41
CA LEU A 90 3.98 1.95 4.54
C LEU A 90 2.93 2.01 5.64
N ALA A 91 1.66 1.93 5.30
CA ALA A 91 0.58 1.80 6.27
C ALA A 91 0.68 0.48 7.05
N LEU A 92 0.97 -0.63 6.37
CA LEU A 92 1.24 -1.90 7.01
C LEU A 92 2.45 -1.80 7.95
N GLU A 93 3.58 -1.28 7.49
CA GLU A 93 4.78 -1.08 8.29
C GLU A 93 4.48 -0.27 9.57
N GLY A 94 3.77 0.86 9.46
CA GLY A 94 3.36 1.66 10.62
C GLY A 94 2.43 0.93 11.59
N ALA A 95 1.58 0.02 11.09
CA ALA A 95 0.75 -0.83 11.94
C ALA A 95 1.59 -1.89 12.68
N LYS A 96 2.59 -2.47 12.01
CA LYS A 96 3.51 -3.46 12.59
C LYS A 96 4.39 -2.82 13.66
N GLU A 97 4.89 -1.61 13.44
CA GLU A 97 5.62 -0.81 14.43
C GLU A 97 4.79 -0.55 15.70
N ALA A 98 3.47 -0.39 15.55
CA ALA A 98 2.53 -0.24 16.66
C ALA A 98 2.16 -1.58 17.35
N GLY A 99 2.83 -2.69 17.02
CA GLY A 99 2.61 -4.00 17.63
C GLY A 99 1.51 -4.82 16.98
N GLY A 100 1.03 -4.44 15.78
CA GLY A 100 0.06 -5.23 15.03
C GLY A 100 0.59 -6.62 14.69
N ILE A 101 -0.17 -7.67 15.01
CA ILE A 101 0.19 -9.04 14.64
C ILE A 101 -0.39 -9.34 13.26
N ASN A 102 -1.72 -9.30 13.13
CA ASN A 102 -2.45 -9.54 11.88
C ASN A 102 -3.00 -8.22 11.37
N VAL A 103 -2.49 -7.78 10.23
CA VAL A 103 -2.86 -6.51 9.62
C VAL A 103 -3.06 -6.71 8.12
N VAL A 104 -4.12 -6.11 7.60
CA VAL A 104 -4.42 -5.99 6.18
C VAL A 104 -4.70 -4.52 5.89
N VAL A 105 -4.04 -3.96 4.89
CA VAL A 105 -4.31 -2.62 4.38
C VAL A 105 -4.63 -2.73 2.90
N GLU A 106 -5.86 -2.38 2.53
CA GLU A 106 -6.31 -2.25 1.15
C GLU A 106 -6.35 -0.76 0.78
N ASN A 107 -5.78 -0.41 -0.36
CA ASN A 107 -5.84 0.93 -0.95
C ASN A 107 -6.36 0.84 -2.40
N GLY A 108 -7.67 0.73 -2.55
CA GLY A 108 -8.27 0.43 -3.85
C GLY A 108 -7.99 -1.01 -4.27
N GLY A 109 -7.26 -1.22 -5.36
CA GLY A 109 -6.93 -2.55 -5.87
C GLY A 109 -5.72 -3.20 -5.17
N ASP A 110 -4.86 -2.41 -4.53
CA ASP A 110 -3.60 -2.91 -3.96
C ASP A 110 -3.76 -3.26 -2.49
N ILE A 111 -3.25 -4.41 -2.07
CA ILE A 111 -3.35 -4.92 -0.70
C ILE A 111 -1.97 -5.25 -0.14
N ALA A 112 -1.63 -4.67 1.01
CA ALA A 112 -0.49 -5.09 1.82
C ALA A 112 -0.97 -5.81 3.07
N LEU A 113 -0.43 -7.01 3.34
CA LEU A 113 -0.82 -7.79 4.52
C LEU A 113 0.36 -8.51 5.19
N ASP A 114 0.24 -8.68 6.50
CA ASP A 114 1.14 -9.49 7.31
C ASP A 114 0.41 -10.10 8.51
N GLY A 115 0.88 -11.24 9.00
CA GLY A 115 0.22 -11.95 10.08
C GLY A 115 0.79 -13.32 10.40
N ARG A 116 0.19 -13.97 11.40
CA ARG A 116 0.54 -15.34 11.83
C ARG A 116 -0.57 -16.34 11.50
N ARG A 117 -1.47 -15.96 10.61
CA ARG A 117 -2.63 -16.76 10.19
C ARG A 117 -2.71 -16.81 8.68
N ARG A 118 -3.53 -17.73 8.18
CA ARG A 118 -3.93 -17.77 6.77
C ARG A 118 -4.89 -16.62 6.46
N PHE A 119 -4.69 -16.00 5.30
CA PHE A 119 -5.57 -15.00 4.69
C PHE A 119 -6.13 -15.53 3.36
N LEU A 120 -7.35 -15.10 3.04
CA LEU A 120 -7.98 -15.32 1.74
C LEU A 120 -8.27 -13.94 1.15
N VAL A 121 -7.52 -13.58 0.11
CA VAL A 121 -7.68 -12.31 -0.61
C VAL A 121 -8.61 -12.55 -1.79
N GLY A 122 -9.86 -12.11 -1.65
CA GLY A 122 -10.90 -12.33 -2.67
C GLY A 122 -10.66 -11.50 -3.93
N ILE A 123 -10.89 -12.11 -5.09
CA ILE A 123 -10.87 -11.42 -6.38
C ILE A 123 -12.29 -10.99 -6.72
N PHE A 124 -12.49 -9.68 -6.87
CA PHE A 124 -13.75 -9.11 -7.30
C PHE A 124 -13.76 -8.91 -8.82
N ALA A 125 -14.72 -9.55 -9.50
CA ALA A 125 -14.80 -9.58 -10.96
C ALA A 125 -16.06 -8.85 -11.49
N GLY A 126 -16.55 -7.85 -10.75
CA GLY A 126 -17.78 -7.13 -11.12
C GLY A 126 -19.01 -8.05 -11.16
N ASP A 127 -19.79 -7.93 -12.23
CA ASP A 127 -21.02 -8.72 -12.45
C ASP A 127 -20.75 -10.14 -12.98
N HIS A 128 -19.48 -10.52 -13.17
CA HIS A 128 -19.14 -11.85 -13.65
C HIS A 128 -19.51 -12.92 -12.61
N PRO A 129 -20.02 -14.11 -13.03
CA PRO A 129 -20.43 -15.18 -12.10
C PRO A 129 -19.34 -15.69 -11.14
N LEU A 130 -18.07 -15.43 -11.43
CA LEU A 130 -16.92 -15.78 -10.59
C LEU A 130 -16.64 -14.75 -9.48
N SER A 131 -17.25 -13.58 -9.51
CA SER A 131 -17.06 -12.53 -8.52
C SER A 131 -17.41 -13.04 -7.12
N GLY A 132 -16.50 -12.85 -6.15
CA GLY A 132 -16.67 -13.36 -4.79
C GLY A 132 -16.54 -14.88 -4.64
N ARG A 133 -16.16 -15.60 -5.71
CA ARG A 133 -15.96 -17.08 -5.68
C ARG A 133 -14.49 -17.50 -5.75
N ILE A 134 -13.59 -16.59 -6.09
CA ILE A 134 -12.15 -16.86 -6.23
C ILE A 134 -11.39 -16.04 -5.19
N ALA A 135 -10.39 -16.65 -4.56
CA ALA A 135 -9.48 -15.97 -3.66
C ALA A 135 -8.07 -16.54 -3.78
N LEU A 136 -7.08 -15.67 -3.58
CA LEU A 136 -5.69 -16.07 -3.35
C LEU A 136 -5.54 -16.46 -1.88
N ALA A 137 -4.99 -17.64 -1.62
CA ALA A 137 -4.77 -18.14 -0.27
C ALA A 137 -3.31 -17.92 0.11
N LEU A 138 -3.07 -17.11 1.15
CA LEU A 138 -1.73 -16.80 1.65
C LEU A 138 -1.60 -17.35 3.08
N GLY A 139 -0.65 -18.26 3.29
CA GLY A 139 -0.28 -18.80 4.58
C GLY A 139 0.81 -17.97 5.29
N PRO A 140 1.08 -18.23 6.58
CA PRO A 140 2.08 -17.48 7.35
C PRO A 140 3.50 -17.48 6.75
N GLY A 141 3.87 -18.53 6.02
CA GLY A 141 5.20 -18.62 5.37
C GLY A 141 5.33 -17.77 4.11
N GLU A 142 4.23 -17.19 3.61
CA GLU A 142 4.20 -16.32 2.43
C GLU A 142 4.06 -14.84 2.81
N LEU A 143 4.04 -14.53 4.11
CA LEU A 143 3.85 -13.18 4.65
C LEU A 143 5.18 -12.59 5.14
N PRO A 144 5.37 -11.26 5.07
CA PRO A 144 4.44 -10.26 4.53
C PRO A 144 4.29 -10.35 3.00
N ALA A 145 3.11 -9.95 2.49
CA ALA A 145 2.80 -10.02 1.07
C ALA A 145 2.12 -8.74 0.56
N GLY A 146 2.39 -8.42 -0.70
CA GLY A 146 1.59 -7.50 -1.52
C GLY A 146 0.79 -8.30 -2.55
N VAL A 147 -0.49 -7.94 -2.73
CA VAL A 147 -1.40 -8.51 -3.74
C VAL A 147 -1.95 -7.40 -4.60
#